data_AF-A0AAV0BQX3-F1
#
_entry.id   AF-A0AAV0BQX3-F1
#
_cell.length_a   1.000
_cell.length_b   1.000
_cell.length_c   1.000
_cell.angle_alpha   90.00
_cell.angle_beta   90.00
_cell.angle_gamma   90.00
#
_symmetry.space_group_name_H-M   'P 1'
#
loop_
_entity.id
_entity.type
_entity.pdbx_description
1 polymer ?
#
loop_
_entity_poly.entity_id
_entity_poly.type
_entity_poly.pdbx_seq_one_letter_code
_entity_poly.pdbx_strand_id
1 'polypeptide(L)'
;FKILAVISESVEFDQIKVRESEAEELEQLEKEAPCQVKGGPTSTPGKVNILLQAYISRLHVEDFALISDTAYVAQNAARIARALVDIGVWKKLADTARVMIEMAKCIDSKSRL
;
A
#
# COMPACT_ATOMS: atom_id res chain seq x y z
N PHE A 1 -8.02 7.97 5.01
CA PHE A 1 -7.50 6.88 5.87
C PHE A 1 -8.12 5.51 5.61
N LYS A 2 -9.39 5.37 5.18
CA LYS A 2 -9.96 4.05 4.78
C LYS A 2 -9.39 3.46 3.49
N ILE A 3 -8.79 4.30 2.64
CA ILE A 3 -8.41 3.92 1.27
C ILE A 3 -7.21 2.97 1.20
N LEU A 4 -6.23 3.16 2.08
CA LEU A 4 -5.07 2.26 2.16
C LEU A 4 -5.54 0.84 2.52
N ALA A 5 -6.43 0.70 3.50
CA ALA A 5 -7.04 -0.58 3.83
C ALA A 5 -7.80 -1.20 2.63
N VAL A 6 -8.60 -0.43 1.90
CA VAL A 6 -9.30 -0.92 0.70
C VAL A 6 -8.33 -1.42 -0.38
N ILE A 7 -7.22 -0.71 -0.61
CA ILE A 7 -6.19 -1.16 -1.56
C ILE A 7 -5.54 -2.45 -1.03
N SER A 8 -5.12 -2.47 0.23
CA SER A 8 -4.43 -3.60 0.85
C SER A 8 -5.25 -4.88 0.98
N GLU A 9 -6.58 -4.77 0.96
CA GLU A 9 -7.50 -5.92 0.93
C GLU A 9 -7.74 -6.47 -0.49
N SER A 10 -7.06 -5.95 -1.51
CA SER A 10 -7.18 -6.47 -2.88
C SER A 10 -6.68 -7.90 -2.99
N VAL A 11 -7.44 -8.75 -3.69
CA VAL A 11 -7.07 -10.13 -4.02
C VAL A 11 -5.76 -10.24 -4.81
N GLU A 12 -5.32 -9.16 -5.46
CA GLU A 12 -4.00 -9.07 -6.12
C GLU A 12 -2.83 -9.26 -5.14
N PHE A 13 -3.09 -9.23 -3.83
CA PHE A 13 -2.10 -9.38 -2.77
C PHE A 13 -2.19 -10.71 -2.01
N ASP A 14 -3.10 -11.62 -2.37
CA ASP A 14 -3.30 -12.91 -1.66
C ASP A 14 -2.06 -13.81 -1.68
N GLN A 15 -1.18 -13.66 -2.69
CA GLN A 15 0.09 -14.38 -2.76
C GLN A 15 1.18 -13.84 -1.82
N ILE A 16 1.01 -12.64 -1.24
CA ILE A 16 1.96 -12.09 -0.27
C ILE A 16 1.76 -12.81 1.06
N LYS A 17 2.83 -13.44 1.54
CA LYS A 17 2.85 -14.16 2.81
C LYS A 17 3.51 -13.31 3.88
N VAL A 18 2.97 -13.39 5.09
CA VAL A 18 3.62 -12.89 6.30
C VAL A 18 4.65 -13.92 6.75
N ARG A 19 5.85 -13.47 7.08
CA ARG A 19 6.96 -14.32 7.53
C ARG A 19 7.46 -13.81 8.87
N GLU A 20 7.74 -14.72 9.81
CA GLU A 20 8.24 -14.35 11.14
C GLU A 20 9.60 -13.64 11.07
N SER A 21 10.43 -14.00 10.08
CA SER A 21 11.74 -13.38 9.86
C SER A 21 11.69 -11.89 9.53
N GLU A 22 10.53 -11.38 9.09
CA GLU A 22 10.32 -10.00 8.66
C GLU A 22 9.58 -9.17 9.74
N ALA A 23 9.14 -9.80 10.84
CA ALA A 23 8.20 -9.20 11.78
C ALA A 23 8.77 -7.95 12.48
N GLU A 24 10.04 -8.01 12.89
CA GLU A 24 10.70 -6.89 13.57
C GLU A 24 10.81 -5.66 12.66
N GLU A 25 11.22 -5.84 11.41
CA GLU A 25 11.33 -4.74 10.44
C GLU A 25 9.95 -4.15 10.11
N LEU A 26 8.93 -5.01 9.93
CA LEU A 26 7.56 -4.55 9.69
C LEU A 26 6.99 -3.73 10.87
N GLU A 27 7.29 -4.11 12.12
CA GLU A 27 6.91 -3.33 13.30
C GLU A 27 7.60 -1.96 13.37
N GLN A 28 8.86 -1.88 12.93
CA GLN A 28 9.60 -0.61 12.86
C GLN A 28 9.01 0.30 11.78
N LEU A 29 8.79 -0.24 10.58
CA LEU A 29 8.16 0.48 9.47
C LEU A 29 6.73 0.95 9.81
N GLU A 30 5.96 0.16 10.56
CA GLU A 30 4.61 0.54 11.01
C GLU A 30 4.65 1.76 11.95
N LYS A 31 5.64 1.86 12.84
CA LYS A 31 5.78 3.01 13.76
C LYS A 31 6.08 4.31 13.01
N GLU A 32 6.75 4.21 11.87
CA GLU A 32 7.06 5.35 10.99
C GLU A 32 5.96 5.63 9.96
N ALA A 33 4.94 4.78 9.86
CA ALA A 33 3.85 4.92 8.90
C ALA A 33 3.01 6.18 9.21
N PRO A 34 2.80 7.10 8.25
CA PRO A 34 2.03 8.33 8.49
C PRO A 34 0.55 8.09 8.80
N CYS A 35 0.00 6.94 8.40
CA CYS A 35 -1.39 6.57 8.58
C CYS A 35 -1.51 5.27 9.37
N GLN A 36 -2.57 5.17 10.18
CA GLN A 36 -2.88 3.94 10.90
C GLN A 36 -3.01 2.74 9.96
N VAL A 37 -2.30 1.67 10.30
CA VAL A 37 -2.36 0.37 9.64
C VAL A 37 -3.44 -0.47 10.33
N LYS A 38 -4.44 -0.90 9.57
CA LYS A 38 -5.42 -1.88 10.06
C LYS A 38 -4.88 -3.28 9.88
N GLY A 39 -5.00 -4.11 10.92
CA GLY A 39 -4.59 -5.51 10.90
C GLY A 39 -3.14 -5.77 11.33
N GLY A 40 -2.32 -4.74 11.47
CA GLY A 40 -0.93 -4.84 11.95
C GLY A 40 -0.01 -5.69 11.05
N PRO A 41 1.25 -5.91 11.45
CA PRO A 41 2.28 -6.52 10.61
C PRO A 41 2.06 -8.03 10.41
N THR A 42 1.20 -8.64 11.22
CA THR A 42 0.94 -10.09 11.24
C THR A 42 -0.13 -10.54 10.25
N SER A 43 -0.83 -9.61 9.60
CA SER A 43 -1.83 -9.90 8.57
C SER A 43 -1.33 -9.51 7.19
N THR A 44 -1.70 -10.26 6.14
CA THR A 44 -1.33 -9.90 4.75
C THR A 44 -1.77 -8.48 4.38
N PRO A 45 -3.03 -8.06 4.64
CA PRO A 45 -3.44 -6.69 4.34
C PRO A 45 -2.65 -5.64 5.14
N GLY A 46 -2.32 -5.92 6.41
CA GLY A 46 -1.53 -5.00 7.22
C GLY A 46 -0.09 -4.88 6.73
N LYS A 47 0.56 -6.00 6.39
CA LYS A 47 1.88 -6.02 5.72
C LYS A 47 1.87 -5.20 4.43
N VAL A 48 0.89 -5.43 3.55
CA VAL A 48 0.75 -4.65 2.29
C VAL A 48 0.60 -3.16 2.55
N ASN A 49 -0.20 -2.79 3.56
CA ASN A 49 -0.40 -1.39 3.94
C ASN A 49 0.89 -0.74 4.44
N ILE A 50 1.64 -1.42 5.32
CA ILE A 50 2.94 -0.97 5.82
C ILE A 50 3.90 -0.74 4.65
N LEU A 51 4.07 -1.72 3.76
CA LEU A 51 4.99 -1.63 2.63
C LEU A 51 4.60 -0.51 1.64
N LEU A 52 3.30 -0.32 1.38
CA LEU A 52 2.84 0.77 0.54
C LEU A 52 3.15 2.14 1.16
N GLN A 53 2.95 2.28 2.48
CA GLN A 53 3.28 3.53 3.18
C GLN A 53 4.79 3.77 3.27
N ALA A 54 5.58 2.72 3.49
CA ALA A 54 7.04 2.79 3.45
C ALA A 54 7.54 3.27 2.08
N TYR A 55 6.97 2.72 1.00
CA TYR A 55 7.28 3.13 -0.37
C TYR A 55 6.99 4.62 -0.62
N ILE A 56 5.78 5.09 -0.26
CA ILE A 56 5.37 6.48 -0.44
C ILE A 56 6.23 7.42 0.42
N SER A 57 6.52 7.01 1.66
CA SER A 57 7.28 7.81 2.65
C SER A 57 8.79 7.72 2.46
N ARG A 58 9.26 6.91 1.51
CA ARG A 58 10.69 6.71 1.20
C ARG A 58 11.47 6.10 2.37
N LEU A 59 10.82 5.27 3.19
CA LEU A 59 11.50 4.56 4.27
C LEU A 59 12.47 3.54 3.69
N HIS A 60 13.55 3.30 4.43
CA HIS A 60 14.51 2.26 4.07
C HIS A 60 13.92 0.90 4.42
N VAL A 61 14.04 -0.06 3.49
CA VAL A 61 13.65 -1.46 3.70
C VAL A 61 14.92 -2.28 3.48
N GLU A 62 15.27 -3.10 4.44
CA GLU A 62 16.53 -3.85 4.54
C GLU A 62 16.36 -5.30 4.07
N ASP A 63 15.30 -5.99 4.49
CA ASP A 63 15.07 -7.38 4.12
C ASP A 63 14.78 -7.52 2.61
N PHE A 64 15.53 -8.41 1.95
CA PHE A 64 15.44 -8.60 0.49
C PHE A 64 14.05 -9.07 0.02
N ALA A 65 13.36 -9.89 0.82
CA ALA A 65 12.00 -10.33 0.50
C ALA A 65 11.02 -9.16 0.66
N LEU A 66 11.17 -8.33 1.70
CA LEU A 66 10.36 -7.11 1.87
C LEU A 66 10.62 -6.06 0.77
N ILE A 67 11.86 -5.89 0.30
CA ILE A 67 12.16 -5.01 -0.84
C ILE A 67 11.40 -5.48 -2.08
N SER A 68 11.42 -6.79 -2.35
CA SER A 68 10.73 -7.39 -3.50
C SER A 68 9.20 -7.25 -3.37
N ASP A 69 8.67 -7.55 -2.19
CA ASP A 69 7.24 -7.40 -1.87
C ASP A 69 6.81 -5.93 -2.00
N THR A 70 7.66 -4.97 -1.58
CA THR A 70 7.38 -3.53 -1.69
C THR A 70 7.27 -3.08 -3.15
N ALA A 71 8.17 -3.53 -4.02
CA ALA A 71 8.12 -3.22 -5.45
C ALA A 71 6.83 -3.78 -6.09
N TYR A 72 6.48 -5.02 -5.76
CA TYR A 72 5.24 -5.65 -6.22
C TYR A 72 4.00 -4.89 -5.72
N VAL A 73 3.97 -4.51 -4.43
CA VAL A 73 2.88 -3.74 -3.83
C VAL A 73 2.73 -2.39 -4.51
N ALA A 74 3.80 -1.64 -4.69
CA ALA A 74 3.75 -0.32 -5.31
C ALA A 74 3.20 -0.36 -6.74
N GLN A 75 3.69 -1.30 -7.56
CA GLN A 75 3.26 -1.44 -8.96
C GLN A 75 1.77 -1.78 -9.06
N ASN A 76 1.30 -2.73 -8.25
CA ASN A 76 -0.10 -3.16 -8.28
C ASN A 76 -1.03 -2.17 -7.60
N ALA A 77 -0.62 -1.54 -6.50
CA ALA A 77 -1.39 -0.48 -5.85
C ALA A 77 -1.64 0.70 -6.79
N ALA A 78 -0.69 1.08 -7.64
CA ALA A 78 -0.89 2.12 -8.65
C ALA A 78 -1.98 1.74 -9.67
N ARG A 79 -2.00 0.48 -10.12
CA ARG A 79 -3.03 -0.04 -11.04
C ARG A 79 -4.41 -0.07 -10.37
N ILE A 80 -4.48 -0.56 -9.13
CA ILE A 80 -5.71 -0.63 -8.33
C ILE A 80 -6.26 0.78 -8.07
N ALA A 81 -5.40 1.72 -7.67
CA ALA A 81 -5.82 3.11 -7.42
C ALA A 81 -6.45 3.74 -8.67
N ARG A 82 -5.86 3.55 -9.86
CA ARG A 82 -6.45 4.02 -11.13
C ARG A 82 -7.82 3.38 -11.42
N ALA A 83 -7.95 2.06 -11.25
CA ALA A 83 -9.24 1.40 -11.44
C ALA A 83 -10.31 1.91 -10.45
N LEU A 84 -9.91 2.21 -9.21
CA LEU A 84 -10.81 2.80 -8.21
C LEU A 84 -11.23 4.23 -8.54
N VAL A 85 -10.38 5.02 -9.22
CA VAL A 85 -10.77 6.32 -9.80
C VAL A 85 -11.88 6.11 -10.82
N ASP A 86 -11.69 5.20 -11.78
CA ASP A 86 -12.65 4.94 -12.85
C ASP A 86 -14.01 4.50 -12.29
N ILE A 87 -14.01 3.61 -11.30
CA ILE A 87 -15.23 3.18 -10.59
C ILE A 87 -15.88 4.37 -9.86
N GLY A 88 -15.08 5.20 -9.18
CA GLY A 88 -15.57 6.38 -8.48
C GLY A 88 -16.25 7.37 -9.41
N VAL A 89 -15.66 7.64 -10.57
CA VAL A 89 -16.22 8.50 -11.62
C VAL A 89 -17.51 7.90 -12.18
N TRP A 90 -17.50 6.62 -12.54
CA TRP A 90 -18.68 5.93 -13.08
C TRP A 90 -19.86 5.93 -12.09
N LYS A 91 -19.58 5.76 -10.80
CA LYS A 91 -20.60 5.83 -9.73
C LYS A 91 -20.95 7.26 -9.28
N LYS A 92 -20.38 8.29 -9.91
CA LYS A 92 -20.56 9.71 -9.54
C LYS A 92 -20.18 10.03 -8.08
N LEU A 93 -19.20 9.32 -7.54
CA LEU A 93 -18.66 9.51 -6.19
C LEU A 93 -17.45 10.46 -6.24
N ALA A 94 -17.72 11.76 -6.44
CA ALA A 94 -16.69 12.77 -6.69
C ALA A 94 -15.62 12.83 -5.60
N ASP A 95 -16.00 12.79 -4.32
CA ASP A 95 -15.05 12.83 -3.21
C ASP A 95 -14.15 11.58 -3.17
N THR A 96 -14.71 10.41 -3.42
CA THR A 96 -13.95 9.15 -3.49
C THR A 96 -12.96 9.21 -4.65
N ALA A 97 -13.42 9.60 -5.85
CA ALA A 97 -12.56 9.72 -7.03
C ALA A 97 -11.40 10.72 -6.77
N ARG A 98 -11.68 11.87 -6.15
CA ARG A 98 -10.66 12.87 -5.79
C ARG A 98 -9.60 12.28 -4.86
N VAL A 99 -10.01 11.59 -3.79
CA VAL A 99 -9.07 10.96 -2.85
C VAL A 99 -8.23 9.87 -3.53
N MET A 100 -8.83 9.08 -4.43
CA MET A 100 -8.11 8.05 -5.21
C MET A 100 -7.09 8.66 -6.17
N ILE A 101 -7.40 9.80 -6.80
CA ILE A 101 -6.46 10.53 -7.66
C ILE A 101 -5.25 10.99 -6.86
N GLU A 102 -5.45 11.59 -5.69
CA GLU A 102 -4.34 12.01 -4.84
C GLU A 102 -3.49 10.81 -4.38
N MET A 103 -4.12 9.68 -4.04
CA MET A 103 -3.41 8.44 -3.73
C MET A 103 -2.59 7.93 -4.92
N ALA A 104 -3.18 7.89 -6.12
CA ALA A 104 -2.47 7.46 -7.33
C ALA A 104 -1.25 8.35 -7.62
N LYS A 105 -1.37 9.67 -7.43
CA LYS A 105 -0.24 10.61 -7.56
C LYS A 105 0.86 10.32 -6.53
N CYS A 106 0.51 10.07 -5.27
CA CYS A 106 1.50 9.73 -4.25
C CYS A 106 2.30 8.48 -4.63
N ILE A 107 1.62 7.43 -5.12
CA ILE A 107 2.27 6.19 -5.56
C ILE A 107 3.13 6.43 -6.82
N ASP A 108 2.58 7.10 -7.84
CA ASP A 108 3.30 7.35 -9.11
C ASP A 108 4.45 8.37 -8.95
N SER A 109 4.46 9.24 -7.93
CA SER A 109 5.54 10.20 -7.70
C SER A 109 6.91 9.55 -7.46
N LYS A 110 6.92 8.27 -7.08
CA LYS A 110 8.11 7.43 -6.87
C LYS A 110 8.45 6.53 -8.06
N SER A 111 7.59 6.39 -9.07
CA SER A 111 7.89 5.60 -10.28
C SER A 111 8.69 6.37 -11.34
N ARG A 112 8.98 7.65 -11.11
CA ARG A 112 9.69 8.56 -12.03
C ARG A 112 11.18 8.79 -11.71
N LEU A 113 11.83 7.87 -11.00
CA LEU A 113 13.28 7.88 -10.76
C LEU A 113 13.89 6.58 -11.26
#